data_AF-A0A095YAI1-F1
#
_entry.id   AF-A0A095YAI1-F1
#
_cell.length_a   1.000
_cell.length_b   1.000
_cell.length_c   1.000
_cell.angle_alpha   90.00
_cell.angle_beta   90.00
_cell.angle_gamma   90.00
#
_symmetry.space_group_name_H-M   'P 1'
#
loop_
_entity.id
_entity.type
_entity.pdbx_description
1 polymer ?
#
loop_
_entity_poly.entity_id
_entity_poly.type
_entity_poly.pdbx_seq_one_letter_code
_entity_poly.pdbx_strand_id
1 'polypeptide(L)'
;MPSAQAEPINQAEPINSVQQESSNSVQQEDTITLAPTDASGLAEDLVIFETMVSEPKAKVSLQYDLPDGCTVKGNLPAKSGSVKLTCNGETKEFAPVVLGADGSKIPWTLTSTPEGLGLTYTSEKAEALATGVISDNSELIIKEASASIKKTNKEMSGSVSFSFDNTKASERLRSSVGPDPRTTSAHLVTVPSHYRYCPHWCKPKSLHDYCTWSPDQWFKADFRGPCAIHDLGIEETRKKPMNLEQKRNERRMHDYRFGANLRTNCAYFYPAGTLGRSHCNGATHIYQSAVLTATANWDGS
;
A
#
# COMPACT_ATOMS: atom_id res chain seq x y z
N MET A 1 -50.42 -37.02 59.42
CA MET A 1 -48.95 -37.06 59.59
C MET A 1 -48.33 -35.98 58.71
N PRO A 2 -47.21 -35.38 59.14
CA PRO A 2 -47.08 -33.94 59.34
C PRO A 2 -46.28 -33.21 58.26
N SER A 3 -46.15 -31.89 58.48
CA SER A 3 -45.10 -30.97 58.03
C SER A 3 -45.20 -30.42 56.62
N ALA A 4 -44.90 -29.14 56.37
CA ALA A 4 -44.70 -27.95 57.20
C ALA A 4 -44.39 -26.84 56.17
N GLN A 5 -44.97 -25.64 56.39
CA GLN A 5 -44.30 -24.31 56.33
C GLN A 5 -43.54 -23.90 55.03
N ALA A 6 -43.57 -22.66 54.54
CA ALA A 6 -44.02 -21.38 55.06
C ALA A 6 -44.14 -20.34 53.92
N GLU A 7 -45.03 -19.37 54.17
CA GLU A 7 -45.02 -17.92 53.86
C GLU A 7 -44.71 -17.34 52.46
N PRO A 8 -45.57 -16.43 51.96
CA PRO A 8 -45.28 -15.53 50.84
C PRO A 8 -44.77 -14.17 51.37
N ILE A 9 -43.74 -13.61 50.74
CA ILE A 9 -43.31 -12.22 51.02
C ILE A 9 -43.61 -11.32 49.83
N ASN A 10 -44.11 -10.16 50.22
CA ASN A 10 -44.78 -9.11 49.49
C ASN A 10 -43.81 -8.19 48.73
N GLN A 11 -44.40 -7.42 47.80
CA GLN A 11 -43.82 -6.44 46.90
C GLN A 11 -43.13 -5.24 47.59
N ALA A 12 -42.16 -4.62 46.91
CA ALA A 12 -41.84 -3.18 47.03
C ALA A 12 -41.10 -2.64 45.79
N GLU A 13 -41.63 -1.59 45.16
CA GLU A 13 -40.92 -0.60 44.32
C GLU A 13 -40.64 0.68 45.17
N PRO A 14 -40.10 1.81 44.66
CA PRO A 14 -38.84 2.12 43.95
C PRO A 14 -38.01 3.27 44.62
N ILE A 15 -36.95 3.75 43.94
CA ILE A 15 -36.32 5.13 43.97
C ILE A 15 -34.90 5.32 44.59
N ASN A 16 -34.01 5.83 43.71
CA ASN A 16 -32.91 6.82 43.87
C ASN A 16 -31.41 6.47 43.96
N SER A 17 -30.72 7.06 42.97
CA SER A 17 -29.42 7.78 42.98
C SER A 17 -28.14 7.04 43.33
N VAL A 18 -27.30 6.75 42.32
CA VAL A 18 -25.84 6.90 42.43
C VAL A 18 -25.25 7.35 41.08
N GLN A 19 -24.79 8.61 41.10
CA GLN A 19 -23.60 9.20 40.48
C GLN A 19 -23.24 8.94 39.00
N GLN A 20 -23.21 10.05 38.26
CA GLN A 20 -22.35 10.25 37.09
C GLN A 20 -20.89 9.93 37.44
N GLU A 21 -20.35 8.86 36.88
CA GLU A 21 -18.91 8.73 36.70
C GLU A 21 -18.55 9.19 35.29
N SER A 22 -17.83 10.31 35.27
CA SER A 22 -17.10 10.82 34.12
C SER A 22 -16.01 9.82 33.71
N SER A 23 -16.29 8.92 32.79
CA SER A 23 -15.25 8.13 32.15
C SER A 23 -14.59 8.97 31.06
N ASN A 24 -13.41 9.52 31.39
CA ASN A 24 -12.43 10.03 30.43
C ASN A 24 -12.26 9.02 29.29
N SER A 25 -12.74 9.37 28.09
CA SER A 25 -12.40 8.64 26.87
C SER A 25 -10.95 8.98 26.51
N VAL A 26 -10.00 8.22 27.05
CA VAL A 26 -8.67 8.10 26.46
C VAL A 26 -8.91 7.51 25.07
N GLN A 27 -8.71 8.32 24.02
CA GLN A 27 -8.71 7.82 22.66
C GLN A 27 -7.57 6.81 22.56
N GLN A 28 -7.92 5.53 22.53
CA GLN A 28 -6.97 4.46 22.25
C GLN A 28 -6.51 4.68 20.80
N GLU A 29 -5.27 5.10 20.63
CA GLU A 29 -4.64 5.17 19.31
C GLU A 29 -4.46 3.72 18.83
N ASP A 30 -5.38 3.24 17.99
CA ASP A 30 -5.28 1.93 17.38
C ASP A 30 -4.04 1.91 16.46
N THR A 31 -3.02 1.14 16.85
CA THR A 31 -1.87 0.85 16.00
C THR A 31 -2.28 -0.15 14.93
N ILE A 32 -2.06 0.20 13.65
CA ILE A 32 -2.34 -0.69 12.52
C ILE A 32 -1.04 -1.39 12.13
N THR A 33 -1.01 -2.71 12.21
CA THR A 33 0.13 -3.52 11.77
C THR A 33 0.05 -3.77 10.26
N LEU A 34 1.16 -3.50 9.57
CA LEU A 34 1.37 -3.75 8.15
C LEU A 34 2.41 -4.86 8.01
N ALA A 35 1.98 -6.00 7.50
CA ALA A 35 2.86 -7.11 7.20
C ALA A 35 3.65 -6.82 5.91
N PRO A 36 4.89 -7.34 5.80
CA PRO A 36 5.62 -7.29 4.54
C PRO A 36 4.97 -8.25 3.54
N THR A 37 4.96 -7.89 2.27
CA THR A 37 4.39 -8.78 1.23
C THR A 37 5.22 -10.05 1.06
N ASP A 38 6.52 -9.98 1.36
CA ASP A 38 7.36 -11.16 1.54
C ASP A 38 7.81 -11.27 2.99
N ALA A 39 7.09 -12.08 3.77
CA ALA A 39 7.47 -12.39 5.15
C ALA A 39 8.77 -13.19 5.26
N SER A 40 9.14 -13.94 4.21
CA SER A 40 10.32 -14.81 4.25
C SER A 40 11.65 -14.07 4.11
N GLY A 41 11.62 -12.78 3.76
CA GLY A 41 12.81 -11.96 3.54
C GLY A 41 13.69 -12.44 2.38
N LEU A 42 13.15 -13.28 1.50
CA LEU A 42 13.81 -13.78 0.31
C LEU A 42 13.78 -12.76 -0.84
N ALA A 43 13.05 -11.67 -0.68
CA ALA A 43 13.07 -10.52 -1.57
C ALA A 43 14.48 -9.92 -1.64
N GLU A 44 15.15 -10.17 -2.76
CA GLU A 44 16.54 -9.74 -2.97
C GLU A 44 16.63 -8.22 -3.19
N ASP A 45 15.65 -7.62 -3.88
CA ASP A 45 15.82 -6.24 -4.40
C ASP A 45 14.80 -5.20 -3.89
N LEU A 46 13.59 -5.64 -3.53
CA LEU A 46 12.47 -4.75 -3.25
C LEU A 46 11.39 -5.45 -2.42
N VAL A 47 10.87 -4.79 -1.39
CA VAL A 47 9.60 -5.13 -0.73
C VAL A 47 8.74 -3.88 -0.63
N ILE A 48 7.47 -3.96 -1.04
CA ILE A 48 6.46 -2.93 -0.80
C ILE A 48 5.47 -3.49 0.23
N PHE A 49 5.18 -2.72 1.27
CA PHE A 49 4.19 -3.08 2.28
C PHE A 49 2.77 -2.79 1.80
N GLU A 50 1.78 -3.36 2.48
CA GLU A 50 0.39 -2.94 2.29
C GLU A 50 0.23 -1.42 2.43
N THR A 51 -0.68 -0.87 1.62
CA THR A 51 -0.91 0.57 1.57
C THR A 51 -2.16 0.92 2.38
N MET A 52 -2.00 1.88 3.28
CA MET A 52 -3.06 2.42 4.13
C MET A 52 -3.48 3.80 3.62
N VAL A 53 -4.76 4.12 3.80
CA VAL A 53 -5.32 5.45 3.52
C VAL A 53 -5.93 6.01 4.79
N SER A 54 -5.59 7.25 5.15
CA SER A 54 -6.13 7.93 6.33
C SER A 54 -6.84 9.24 5.97
N GLU A 55 -7.88 9.56 6.73
CA GLU A 55 -8.61 10.82 6.63
C GLU A 55 -7.77 12.03 7.09
N PRO A 56 -8.11 13.26 6.68
CA PRO A 56 -7.46 14.46 7.20
C PRO A 56 -7.66 14.58 8.72
N LYS A 57 -6.64 15.12 9.40
CA LYS A 57 -6.55 15.33 10.85
C LYS A 57 -6.56 14.04 11.67
N ALA A 58 -6.62 12.88 11.04
CA ALA A 58 -6.41 11.62 11.73
C ALA A 58 -4.95 11.53 12.19
N LYS A 59 -4.77 11.28 13.48
CA LYS A 59 -3.48 10.83 14.00
C LYS A 59 -3.37 9.33 13.73
N VAL A 60 -2.33 8.94 13.03
CA VAL A 60 -2.13 7.57 12.58
C VAL A 60 -0.86 7.00 13.18
N SER A 61 -0.95 5.76 13.65
CA SER A 61 0.17 4.95 14.13
C SER A 61 0.19 3.63 13.33
N LEU A 62 1.26 3.40 12.58
CA LEU A 62 1.50 2.18 11.81
C LEU A 62 2.67 1.41 12.41
N GLN A 63 2.56 0.09 12.45
CA GLN A 63 3.65 -0.83 12.79
C GLN A 63 4.05 -1.60 11.53
N TYR A 64 5.32 -1.57 11.16
CA TYR A 64 5.88 -2.36 10.07
C TYR A 64 6.63 -3.55 10.66
N ASP A 65 6.07 -4.74 10.45
CA ASP A 65 6.77 -5.98 10.79
C ASP A 65 7.83 -6.22 9.72
N LEU A 66 9.10 -6.29 10.12
CA LEU A 66 10.17 -6.49 9.15
C LEU A 66 10.15 -7.94 8.63
N PRO A 67 10.53 -8.18 7.36
CA PRO A 67 10.71 -9.53 6.86
C PRO A 67 11.67 -10.35 7.72
N ASP A 68 11.53 -11.68 7.71
CA ASP A 68 12.43 -12.58 8.41
C ASP A 68 13.90 -12.30 8.01
N GLY A 69 14.78 -12.23 9.01
CA GLY A 69 16.19 -11.92 8.80
C GLY A 69 16.51 -10.43 8.57
N CYS A 70 15.51 -9.54 8.55
CA CYS A 70 15.70 -8.09 8.54
C CYS A 70 15.70 -7.50 9.95
N THR A 71 16.70 -6.68 10.27
CA THR A 71 16.80 -5.95 11.55
C THR A 71 17.25 -4.52 11.32
N VAL A 72 16.82 -3.60 12.19
CA VAL A 72 17.22 -2.19 12.12
C VAL A 72 18.71 -2.05 12.46
N LYS A 73 19.47 -1.36 11.62
CA LYS A 73 20.91 -1.13 11.81
C LYS A 73 21.17 0.30 12.24
N GLY A 74 21.65 0.46 13.47
CA GLY A 74 22.06 1.76 14.03
C GLY A 74 20.89 2.60 14.52
N ASN A 75 21.14 3.90 14.69
CA ASN A 75 20.12 4.82 15.19
C ASN A 75 19.17 5.25 14.07
N LEU A 76 17.91 5.45 14.43
CA LEU A 76 16.94 6.06 13.53
C LEU A 76 17.34 7.49 13.17
N PRO A 77 17.02 7.94 11.95
CA PRO A 77 17.34 9.28 11.52
C PRO A 77 16.56 10.28 12.38
N ALA A 78 17.25 11.34 12.82
CA ALA A 78 16.63 12.42 13.61
C ALA A 78 15.60 13.26 12.81
N LYS A 79 15.46 12.99 11.51
CA LYS A 79 14.56 13.66 10.55
C LYS A 79 14.03 12.64 9.55
N SER A 80 13.02 13.02 8.75
CA SER A 80 12.49 12.20 7.66
C SER A 80 13.61 11.73 6.70
N GLY A 81 13.72 10.43 6.48
CA GLY A 81 14.75 9.80 5.63
C GLY A 81 14.71 8.27 5.70
N SER A 82 15.49 7.59 4.86
CA SER A 82 15.58 6.12 4.94
C SER A 82 16.31 5.63 6.19
N VAL A 83 15.98 4.40 6.61
CA VAL A 83 16.62 3.66 7.69
C VAL A 83 17.37 2.49 7.09
N LYS A 84 18.60 2.27 7.54
CA LYS A 84 19.36 1.09 7.13
C LYS A 84 18.85 -0.14 7.86
N LEU A 85 18.55 -1.17 7.10
CA LEU A 85 18.25 -2.51 7.59
C LEU A 85 19.43 -3.43 7.29
N THR A 86 19.66 -4.42 8.15
CA THR A 86 20.45 -5.60 7.83
C THR A 86 19.49 -6.73 7.54
N CYS A 87 19.39 -7.15 6.28
CA CYS A 87 18.53 -8.23 5.80
C CYS A 87 19.40 -9.36 5.27
N ASN A 88 19.38 -10.52 5.93
CA ASN A 88 20.17 -11.70 5.52
C ASN A 88 21.67 -11.43 5.31
N GLY A 89 22.22 -10.50 6.11
CA GLY A 89 23.63 -10.09 6.04
C GLY A 89 23.92 -8.96 5.04
N GLU A 90 22.96 -8.60 4.19
CA GLU A 90 23.05 -7.45 3.29
C GLU A 90 22.49 -6.18 3.94
N THR A 91 22.98 -5.03 3.50
CA THR A 91 22.41 -3.75 3.93
C THR A 91 21.37 -3.30 2.91
N LYS A 92 20.12 -3.14 3.34
CA LYS A 92 19.02 -2.57 2.56
C LYS A 92 18.56 -1.24 3.18
N GLU A 93 17.76 -0.47 2.46
CA GLU A 93 17.13 0.75 3.01
C GLU A 93 15.62 0.59 3.12
N PHE A 94 15.07 0.84 4.31
CA PHE A 94 13.64 1.06 4.50
C PHE A 94 13.33 2.54 4.40
N ALA A 95 12.32 2.91 3.63
CA ALA A 95 11.78 4.27 3.65
C ALA A 95 10.25 4.24 3.69
N PRO A 96 9.62 4.94 4.66
CA PRO A 96 8.18 5.09 4.67
C PRO A 96 7.76 6.11 3.61
N VAL A 97 6.69 5.79 2.90
CA VAL A 97 6.05 6.63 1.90
C VAL A 97 4.80 7.20 2.54
N VAL A 98 4.76 8.50 2.84
CA VAL A 98 3.55 9.18 3.31
C VAL A 98 3.28 10.38 2.40
N LEU A 99 2.27 10.22 1.54
CA LEU A 99 1.96 11.19 0.49
C LEU A 99 0.49 11.60 0.56
N GLY A 100 0.21 12.88 0.36
CA GLY A 100 -1.15 13.33 0.10
C GLY A 100 -1.65 12.86 -1.26
N ALA A 101 -2.97 12.87 -1.48
CA ALA A 101 -3.56 12.58 -2.79
C ALA A 101 -3.02 13.47 -3.93
N ASP A 102 -2.54 14.67 -3.61
CA ASP A 102 -1.91 15.63 -4.52
C ASP A 102 -0.42 15.32 -4.82
N GLY A 103 0.16 14.33 -4.14
CA GLY A 103 1.59 13.99 -4.19
C GLY A 103 2.47 14.82 -3.26
N SER A 104 1.88 15.68 -2.42
CA SER A 104 2.61 16.39 -1.36
C SER A 104 3.19 15.39 -0.35
N LYS A 105 4.36 15.71 0.21
CA LYS A 105 4.96 14.88 1.26
C LYS A 105 4.37 15.29 2.59
N ILE A 106 3.87 14.32 3.35
CA ILE A 106 3.33 14.55 4.69
C ILE A 106 4.44 14.24 5.70
N PRO A 107 4.73 15.14 6.66
CA PRO A 107 5.70 14.86 7.71
C PRO A 107 5.27 13.66 8.56
N TRP A 108 6.25 12.87 8.95
CA TRP A 108 6.08 11.67 9.75
C TRP A 108 7.27 11.48 10.68
N THR A 109 7.08 10.69 11.72
CA THR A 109 8.09 10.29 12.70
C THR A 109 8.19 8.78 12.71
N LEU A 110 9.42 8.27 12.69
CA LEU A 110 9.70 6.85 12.75
C LEU A 110 10.38 6.50 14.06
N THR A 111 10.00 5.35 14.62
CA THR A 111 10.44 4.83 15.91
C THR A 111 10.79 3.36 15.76
N SER A 112 11.66 2.86 16.64
CA SER A 112 12.04 1.45 16.64
C SER A 112 11.12 0.75 17.60
N THR A 113 10.57 -0.37 17.20
CA THR A 113 9.75 -1.24 18.05
C THR A 113 10.44 -2.59 18.21
N PRO A 114 10.09 -3.38 19.23
CA PRO A 114 10.65 -4.73 19.38
C PRO A 114 10.43 -5.61 18.13
N GLU A 115 9.31 -5.40 17.44
CA GLU A 115 8.87 -6.18 16.28
C GLU A 115 9.32 -5.57 14.93
N GLY A 116 9.83 -4.32 14.92
CA GLY A 116 10.28 -3.67 13.69
C GLY A 116 10.33 -2.15 13.78
N LEU A 117 9.50 -1.48 12.98
CA LEU A 117 9.47 -0.03 12.86
C LEU A 117 8.06 0.54 13.07
N GLY A 118 7.93 1.52 13.96
CA GLY A 118 6.69 2.25 14.19
C GLY A 118 6.69 3.61 13.51
N LEU A 119 5.70 3.91 12.67
CA LEU A 119 5.52 5.19 12.00
C LEU A 119 4.32 5.93 12.54
N THR A 120 4.50 7.21 12.86
CA THR A 120 3.40 8.10 13.24
C THR A 120 3.35 9.30 12.32
N TYR A 121 2.14 9.71 11.94
CA TYR A 121 1.94 10.90 11.14
C TYR A 121 0.57 11.53 11.37
N THR A 122 0.42 12.76 10.94
CA THR A 122 -0.86 13.48 10.94
C THR A 122 -0.91 14.37 9.71
N SER A 123 -2.00 14.28 8.95
CA SER A 123 -2.19 15.09 7.75
C SER A 123 -3.23 16.17 8.00
N GLU A 124 -2.82 17.42 8.11
CA GLU A 124 -3.73 18.52 8.48
C GLU A 124 -4.86 18.79 7.48
N LYS A 125 -4.59 18.59 6.19
CA LYS A 125 -5.42 19.14 5.10
C LYS A 125 -5.94 18.12 4.10
N ALA A 126 -5.25 16.99 3.95
CA ALA A 126 -5.52 16.04 2.87
C ALA A 126 -5.60 14.62 3.41
N GLU A 127 -6.30 13.75 2.70
CA GLU A 127 -6.12 12.32 2.91
C GLU A 127 -4.69 11.92 2.60
N ALA A 128 -4.17 10.96 3.35
CA ALA A 128 -2.81 10.48 3.21
C ALA A 128 -2.81 9.02 2.76
N LEU A 129 -1.94 8.72 1.81
CA LEU A 129 -1.51 7.38 1.46
C LEU A 129 -0.22 7.07 2.22
N ALA A 130 -0.21 5.98 2.98
CA ALA A 130 0.94 5.52 3.76
C ALA A 130 1.32 4.08 3.40
N THR A 131 2.59 3.83 3.10
CA THR A 131 3.17 2.48 2.90
C THR A 131 4.65 2.49 3.27
N GLY A 132 5.30 1.33 3.24
CA GLY A 132 6.75 1.17 3.46
C GLY A 132 7.39 0.54 2.23
N VAL A 133 8.64 0.91 1.94
CA VAL A 133 9.44 0.30 0.88
C VAL A 133 10.78 -0.11 1.45
N ILE A 134 11.19 -1.36 1.23
CA ILE A 134 12.55 -1.85 1.47
C ILE A 134 13.21 -2.05 0.11
N SER A 135 14.35 -1.41 -0.13
CA SER A 135 15.15 -1.53 -1.36
C SER A 135 16.50 -0.83 -1.16
N ASP A 136 17.46 -1.06 -2.05
CA ASP A 136 18.71 -0.30 -2.07
C ASP A 136 18.52 1.15 -2.55
N ASN A 137 17.33 1.48 -3.07
CA ASN A 137 17.02 2.77 -3.69
C ASN A 137 15.69 3.36 -3.20
N SER A 138 15.27 3.06 -1.97
CA SER A 138 13.95 3.42 -1.45
C SER A 138 13.64 4.93 -1.52
N GLU A 139 14.62 5.80 -1.26
CA GLU A 139 14.42 7.25 -1.39
C GLU A 139 14.18 7.71 -2.83
N LEU A 140 14.86 7.08 -3.80
CA LEU A 140 14.67 7.37 -5.21
C LEU A 140 13.27 6.97 -5.67
N ILE A 141 12.80 5.79 -5.26
CA ILE A 141 11.45 5.29 -5.54
C ILE A 141 10.41 6.30 -5.03
N ILE A 142 10.54 6.78 -3.78
CA ILE A 142 9.63 7.78 -3.20
C ILE A 142 9.66 9.09 -3.98
N LYS A 143 10.86 9.55 -4.35
CA LYS A 143 11.03 10.80 -5.11
C LYS A 143 10.34 10.71 -6.47
N GLU A 144 10.54 9.62 -7.19
CA GLU A 144 9.92 9.38 -8.50
C GLU A 144 8.41 9.19 -8.42
N ALA A 145 7.92 8.47 -7.42
CA ALA A 145 6.49 8.27 -7.20
C ALA A 145 5.80 9.61 -6.90
N SER A 146 6.36 10.43 -5.99
CA SER A 146 5.84 11.76 -5.68
C SER A 146 5.85 12.69 -6.91
N ALA A 147 6.92 12.66 -7.72
CA ALA A 147 6.99 13.45 -8.95
C ALA A 147 5.93 13.01 -9.97
N SER A 148 5.71 11.69 -10.11
CA SER A 148 4.73 11.12 -11.04
C SER A 148 3.30 11.46 -10.64
N ILE A 149 2.96 11.38 -9.34
CA ILE A 149 1.65 11.77 -8.82
C ILE A 149 1.39 13.26 -9.11
N LYS A 150 2.35 14.14 -8.80
CA LYS A 150 2.22 15.59 -9.08
C LYS A 150 2.01 15.88 -10.56
N LYS A 151 2.74 15.18 -11.43
CA LYS A 151 2.60 15.32 -12.89
C LYS A 151 1.19 14.92 -13.35
N THR A 152 0.74 13.73 -12.97
CA THR A 152 -0.60 13.22 -13.32
C THR A 152 -1.71 14.14 -12.82
N ASN A 153 -1.59 14.64 -11.57
CA ASN A 153 -2.58 15.56 -11.01
C ASN A 153 -2.58 16.92 -11.72
N LYS A 154 -1.43 17.42 -12.18
CA LYS A 154 -1.37 18.64 -12.99
C LYS A 154 -2.03 18.47 -14.35
N GLU A 155 -1.82 17.32 -14.98
CA GLU A 155 -2.47 16.96 -16.25
C GLU A 155 -3.98 16.81 -16.09
N MET A 156 -4.45 16.20 -14.99
CA MET A 156 -5.87 16.08 -14.67
C MET A 156 -6.51 17.40 -14.22
N SER A 157 -5.81 18.28 -13.50
CA SER A 157 -6.36 19.58 -13.06
C SER A 157 -6.51 20.57 -14.22
N GLY A 158 -5.79 20.36 -15.33
CA GLY A 158 -6.07 21.02 -16.60
C GLY A 158 -7.39 20.57 -17.26
N SER A 159 -7.98 19.47 -16.77
CA SER A 159 -9.24 18.89 -17.23
C SER A 159 -10.18 18.60 -16.04
N VAL A 160 -11.00 19.59 -15.69
CA VAL A 160 -12.19 19.48 -14.81
C VAL A 160 -11.94 19.66 -13.29
N SER A 161 -12.53 20.72 -12.76
CA SER A 161 -12.69 21.00 -11.33
C SER A 161 -13.92 20.30 -10.76
N PHE A 162 -13.76 19.48 -9.71
CA PHE A 162 -14.87 19.07 -8.85
C PHE A 162 -14.52 19.23 -7.38
N SER A 163 -15.38 19.96 -6.66
CA SER A 163 -15.40 20.05 -5.20
C SER A 163 -16.16 18.84 -4.66
N PHE A 164 -15.61 18.12 -3.68
CA PHE A 164 -16.34 17.05 -2.99
C PHE A 164 -16.23 17.18 -1.47
N ASP A 165 -17.38 17.08 -0.83
CA ASP A 165 -17.61 17.26 0.60
C ASP A 165 -17.26 15.98 1.37
N ASN A 166 -16.53 16.14 2.48
CA ASN A 166 -15.77 15.07 3.13
C ASN A 166 -16.43 14.66 4.44
N THR A 167 -17.07 13.50 4.49
CA THR A 167 -17.42 12.83 5.75
C THR A 167 -17.67 11.34 5.51
N LYS A 168 -16.84 10.52 6.16
CA LYS A 168 -16.82 9.04 6.22
C LYS A 168 -16.24 8.33 4.98
N ALA A 169 -14.91 8.22 4.92
CA ALA A 169 -14.15 7.60 3.82
C ALA A 169 -13.87 6.10 4.04
N SER A 170 -13.72 5.63 5.28
CA SER A 170 -13.39 4.23 5.59
C SER A 170 -14.51 3.23 5.23
N GLU A 171 -15.77 3.58 5.46
CA GLU A 171 -16.93 2.75 5.06
C GLU A 171 -17.27 2.87 3.56
N ARG A 172 -17.02 4.03 2.93
CA ARG A 172 -17.31 4.26 1.50
C ARG A 172 -16.37 3.49 0.56
N LEU A 173 -15.13 3.22 0.96
CA LEU A 173 -14.20 2.38 0.19
C LEU A 173 -14.69 0.93 0.06
N ARG A 174 -15.46 0.42 1.03
CA ARG A 174 -16.07 -0.92 0.99
C ARG A 174 -17.42 -0.94 0.26
N SER A 175 -18.26 0.08 0.43
CA SER A 175 -19.68 0.07 0.04
C SER A 175 -20.05 0.66 -1.34
N SER A 176 -19.10 1.03 -2.21
CA SER A 176 -19.45 1.51 -3.55
C SER A 176 -19.96 0.38 -4.47
N VAL A 177 -21.28 0.33 -4.64
CA VAL A 177 -22.02 -0.42 -5.67
C VAL A 177 -21.89 0.34 -7.00
N GLY A 178 -21.45 -0.30 -8.09
CA GLY A 178 -21.53 0.22 -9.47
C GLY A 178 -22.69 -0.42 -10.26
N PRO A 179 -22.98 -0.12 -11.56
CA PRO A 179 -22.40 0.84 -12.55
C PRO A 179 -23.39 2.00 -12.97
N ASP A 180 -23.10 3.07 -13.77
CA ASP A 180 -22.90 3.15 -15.25
C ASP A 180 -22.51 4.61 -15.78
N PRO A 181 -22.31 4.96 -17.09
CA PRO A 181 -21.01 5.29 -17.71
C PRO A 181 -21.01 6.50 -18.70
N ARG A 182 -20.08 7.45 -18.61
CA ARG A 182 -19.65 8.25 -19.78
C ARG A 182 -18.17 8.53 -19.53
N THR A 183 -17.19 7.82 -20.09
CA THR A 183 -16.98 7.26 -21.42
C THR A 183 -15.86 6.22 -21.31
N THR A 184 -15.93 5.12 -22.08
CA THR A 184 -15.03 3.93 -22.07
C THR A 184 -14.94 3.24 -20.70
N SER A 185 -15.70 2.15 -20.50
CA SER A 185 -15.39 1.21 -19.42
C SER A 185 -13.97 0.70 -19.66
N ALA A 186 -13.02 1.12 -18.82
CA ALA A 186 -11.67 0.57 -18.88
C ALA A 186 -11.80 -0.96 -18.87
N HIS A 187 -11.24 -1.65 -19.86
CA HIS A 187 -11.28 -3.11 -19.83
C HIS A 187 -10.35 -3.60 -18.72
N LEU A 188 -10.88 -4.42 -17.81
CA LEU A 188 -10.09 -5.01 -16.75
C LEU A 188 -8.92 -5.79 -17.36
N VAL A 189 -7.69 -5.48 -16.95
CA VAL A 189 -6.50 -6.23 -17.33
C VAL A 189 -6.43 -7.48 -16.46
N THR A 190 -6.78 -8.61 -17.03
CA THR A 190 -6.78 -9.92 -16.35
C THR A 190 -5.47 -10.67 -16.58
N VAL A 191 -5.23 -11.71 -15.78
CA VAL A 191 -4.11 -12.65 -15.99
C VAL A 191 -4.25 -13.30 -17.37
N PRO A 192 -3.22 -13.25 -18.24
CA PRO A 192 -3.25 -13.92 -19.53
C PRO A 192 -3.43 -15.43 -19.36
N SER A 193 -4.22 -16.07 -20.22
CA SER A 193 -4.51 -17.51 -20.13
C SER A 193 -3.28 -18.42 -20.27
N HIS A 194 -2.22 -17.92 -20.90
CA HIS A 194 -0.95 -18.62 -21.07
C HIS A 194 0.08 -18.31 -19.97
N TYR A 195 -0.24 -17.42 -19.03
CA TYR A 195 0.61 -17.18 -17.87
C TYR A 195 0.56 -18.39 -16.94
N ARG A 196 1.72 -18.83 -16.48
CA ARG A 196 1.83 -19.98 -15.58
C ARG A 196 2.42 -19.52 -14.27
N TYR A 197 1.58 -19.35 -13.26
CA TYR A 197 2.00 -19.07 -11.89
C TYR A 197 2.91 -20.20 -11.36
N CYS A 198 4.12 -19.86 -10.91
CA CYS A 198 5.13 -20.80 -10.46
C CYS A 198 6.14 -20.20 -9.46
N PRO A 199 5.67 -19.75 -8.27
CA PRO A 199 6.46 -18.98 -7.30
C PRO A 199 7.67 -19.71 -6.69
N HIS A 200 7.79 -21.02 -6.85
CA HIS A 200 8.82 -21.81 -6.16
C HIS A 200 9.78 -22.56 -7.09
N TRP A 201 9.45 -22.70 -8.38
CA TRP A 201 10.20 -23.59 -9.29
C TRP A 201 10.53 -22.97 -10.65
N CYS A 202 10.04 -21.78 -10.96
CA CYS A 202 10.48 -21.05 -12.14
C CYS A 202 11.85 -20.39 -11.91
N LYS A 203 12.59 -20.16 -13.00
CA LYS A 203 13.88 -19.48 -12.97
C LYS A 203 13.83 -18.24 -13.87
N PRO A 204 14.11 -17.05 -13.33
CA PRO A 204 14.42 -16.73 -11.94
C PRO A 204 13.17 -16.91 -11.07
N LYS A 205 13.39 -17.06 -9.75
CA LYS A 205 12.29 -17.32 -8.80
C LYS A 205 11.28 -16.20 -8.74
N SER A 206 11.73 -14.97 -8.95
CA SER A 206 10.97 -13.73 -8.90
C SER A 206 10.18 -13.40 -10.18
N LEU A 207 10.00 -14.39 -11.04
CA LEU A 207 9.29 -14.25 -12.30
C LEU A 207 8.22 -15.32 -12.33
N HIS A 208 6.99 -14.92 -12.65
CA HIS A 208 5.80 -15.76 -12.66
C HIS A 208 5.16 -16.02 -11.29
N ASP A 209 5.21 -15.04 -10.40
CA ASP A 209 4.59 -15.09 -9.07
C ASP A 209 3.72 -13.87 -8.77
N TYR A 210 3.11 -13.33 -9.82
CA TYR A 210 2.34 -12.08 -9.81
C TYR A 210 3.19 -10.92 -9.33
N CYS A 211 2.78 -10.23 -8.28
CA CYS A 211 3.45 -9.03 -7.82
C CYS A 211 4.56 -9.35 -6.79
N THR A 212 5.20 -10.52 -6.87
CA THR A 212 6.42 -11.06 -6.20
C THR A 212 6.72 -10.57 -4.77
N TRP A 213 6.91 -9.26 -4.60
CA TRP A 213 7.30 -8.62 -3.34
C TRP A 213 6.49 -7.35 -3.03
N SER A 214 5.28 -7.29 -3.56
CA SER A 214 4.33 -6.19 -3.40
C SER A 214 2.90 -6.75 -3.42
N PRO A 215 1.92 -6.08 -2.80
CA PRO A 215 0.57 -6.62 -2.75
C PRO A 215 -0.01 -6.92 -4.14
N ASP A 216 -0.64 -8.08 -4.30
CA ASP A 216 -1.32 -8.50 -5.53
C ASP A 216 -2.60 -7.70 -5.83
N GLN A 217 -3.01 -6.83 -4.92
CA GLN A 217 -4.20 -6.01 -5.05
C GLN A 217 -4.10 -4.72 -4.24
N TRP A 218 -4.85 -3.70 -4.65
CA TRP A 218 -5.15 -2.53 -3.85
C TRP A 218 -6.65 -2.47 -3.58
N PHE A 219 -7.07 -2.85 -2.36
CA PHE A 219 -8.49 -3.04 -2.00
C PHE A 219 -9.26 -3.88 -3.05
N LYS A 220 -10.07 -3.25 -3.92
CA LYS A 220 -10.84 -3.94 -4.97
C LYS A 220 -10.06 -4.10 -6.28
N ALA A 221 -9.01 -3.32 -6.50
CA ALA A 221 -8.21 -3.39 -7.72
C ALA A 221 -7.24 -4.56 -7.69
N ASP A 222 -7.52 -5.60 -8.48
CA ASP A 222 -6.65 -6.74 -8.70
C ASP A 222 -5.45 -6.35 -9.59
N PHE A 223 -4.22 -6.59 -9.13
CA PHE A 223 -2.98 -6.28 -9.84
C PHE A 223 -2.26 -7.51 -10.41
N ARG A 224 -2.77 -8.72 -10.16
CA ARG A 224 -2.18 -9.98 -10.68
C ARG A 224 -2.10 -10.01 -12.19
N GLY A 225 -3.12 -9.51 -12.89
CA GLY A 225 -3.12 -9.40 -14.35
C GLY A 225 -2.01 -8.51 -14.90
N PRO A 226 -1.94 -7.23 -14.47
CA PRO A 226 -0.83 -6.34 -14.77
C PRO A 226 0.56 -6.93 -14.45
N CYS A 227 0.74 -7.54 -13.27
CA CYS A 227 2.01 -8.15 -12.87
C CYS A 227 2.37 -9.35 -13.76
N ALA A 228 1.42 -10.24 -14.06
CA ALA A 228 1.63 -11.37 -14.96
C ALA A 228 2.06 -10.95 -16.38
N ILE A 229 1.51 -9.86 -16.92
CA ILE A 229 1.90 -9.32 -18.23
C ILE A 229 3.32 -8.74 -18.17
N HIS A 230 3.69 -8.11 -17.04
CA HIS A 230 5.03 -7.56 -16.82
C HIS A 230 6.09 -8.66 -16.74
N ASP A 231 5.82 -9.72 -15.97
CA ASP A 231 6.66 -10.92 -15.90
C ASP A 231 6.94 -11.52 -17.28
N LEU A 232 5.89 -11.74 -18.08
CA LEU A 232 6.03 -12.28 -19.44
C LEU A 232 6.90 -11.38 -20.32
N GLY A 233 6.76 -10.06 -20.20
CA GLY A 233 7.58 -9.09 -20.93
C GLY A 233 9.05 -9.11 -20.51
N ILE A 234 9.33 -9.21 -19.21
CA ILE A 234 10.69 -9.38 -18.68
C ILE A 234 11.27 -10.71 -19.18
N GLU A 235 10.50 -11.79 -19.15
CA GLU A 235 10.92 -13.11 -19.64
C GLU A 235 11.32 -13.06 -21.12
N GLU A 236 10.49 -12.44 -21.94
CA GLU A 236 10.74 -12.28 -23.36
C GLU A 236 12.01 -11.45 -23.60
N THR A 237 12.14 -10.32 -22.89
CA THR A 237 13.31 -9.43 -22.99
C THR A 237 14.61 -10.14 -22.64
N ARG A 238 14.59 -10.99 -21.60
CA ARG A 238 15.75 -11.78 -21.16
C ARG A 238 16.27 -12.72 -22.25
N LYS A 239 15.33 -13.35 -22.98
CA LYS A 239 15.61 -14.34 -24.02
C LYS A 239 16.04 -13.72 -25.36
N LYS A 240 15.73 -12.44 -25.61
CA LYS A 240 16.09 -11.76 -26.86
C LYS A 240 17.61 -11.56 -26.97
N PRO A 241 18.22 -11.79 -28.15
CA PRO A 241 19.64 -11.59 -28.40
C PRO A 241 19.95 -10.09 -28.59
N MET A 242 19.89 -9.34 -27.49
CA MET A 242 20.11 -7.88 -27.44
C MET A 242 21.22 -7.56 -26.45
N ASN A 243 21.91 -6.42 -26.66
CA ASN A 243 22.87 -5.92 -25.68
C ASN A 243 22.16 -5.40 -24.42
N LEU A 244 22.92 -5.15 -23.35
CA LEU A 244 22.36 -4.73 -22.05
C LEU A 244 21.53 -3.44 -22.13
N GLU A 245 22.01 -2.43 -22.86
CA GLU A 245 21.30 -1.16 -23.00
C GLU A 245 19.96 -1.35 -23.72
N GLN A 246 19.94 -2.12 -24.80
CA GLN A 246 18.72 -2.48 -25.52
C GLN A 246 17.74 -3.25 -24.63
N LYS A 247 18.22 -4.23 -23.86
CA LYS A 247 17.40 -4.96 -22.89
C LYS A 247 16.79 -4.04 -21.84
N ARG A 248 17.59 -3.12 -21.26
CA ARG A 248 17.08 -2.13 -20.29
C ARG A 248 16.03 -1.21 -20.92
N ASN A 249 16.23 -0.78 -22.15
CA ASN A 249 15.26 0.05 -22.87
C ASN A 249 13.94 -0.70 -23.11
N GLU A 250 14.01 -1.96 -23.55
CA GLU A 250 12.82 -2.81 -23.74
C GLU A 250 12.10 -3.08 -22.41
N ARG A 251 12.84 -3.47 -21.36
CA ARG A 251 12.27 -3.67 -20.02
C ARG A 251 11.60 -2.41 -19.49
N ARG A 252 12.19 -1.23 -19.74
CA ARG A 252 11.57 0.06 -19.38
C ARG A 252 10.22 0.27 -20.06
N MET A 253 10.06 -0.18 -21.31
CA MET A 253 8.75 -0.13 -22.00
C MET A 253 7.74 -1.05 -21.32
N HIS A 254 8.16 -2.23 -20.87
CA HIS A 254 7.32 -3.11 -20.05
C HIS A 254 6.96 -2.47 -18.70
N ASP A 255 7.89 -1.77 -18.03
CA ASP A 255 7.62 -1.04 -16.77
C ASP A 255 6.58 0.07 -16.95
N TYR A 256 6.66 0.84 -18.05
CA TYR A 256 5.65 1.85 -18.36
C TYR A 256 4.28 1.24 -18.66
N ARG A 257 4.26 0.14 -19.43
CA ARG A 257 3.01 -0.60 -19.71
C ARG A 257 2.42 -1.21 -18.45
N PHE A 258 3.26 -1.71 -17.55
CA PHE A 258 2.85 -2.21 -16.24
C PHE A 258 2.12 -1.14 -15.42
N GLY A 259 2.74 0.03 -15.25
CA GLY A 259 2.10 1.16 -14.56
C GLY A 259 0.80 1.64 -15.23
N ALA A 260 0.69 1.56 -16.56
CA ALA A 260 -0.56 1.85 -17.28
C ALA A 260 -1.64 0.78 -17.05
N ASN A 261 -1.28 -0.50 -17.05
CA ASN A 261 -2.18 -1.61 -16.80
C ASN A 261 -2.71 -1.58 -15.34
N LEU A 262 -1.85 -1.31 -14.36
CA LEU A 262 -2.27 -1.11 -12.97
C LEU A 262 -3.32 0.01 -12.86
N ARG A 263 -3.06 1.17 -13.48
CA ARG A 263 -4.01 2.30 -13.51
C ARG A 263 -5.29 1.97 -14.27
N THR A 264 -5.25 1.08 -15.26
CA THR A 264 -6.44 0.57 -15.96
C THR A 264 -7.31 -0.26 -15.01
N ASN A 265 -6.71 -1.06 -14.12
CA ASN A 265 -7.45 -1.82 -13.12
C ASN A 265 -7.99 -0.92 -12.00
N CYS A 266 -7.22 0.08 -11.56
CA CYS A 266 -7.78 1.19 -10.76
C CYS A 266 -8.97 1.82 -11.48
N ALA A 267 -8.90 1.88 -12.82
CA ALA A 267 -9.96 2.46 -13.63
C ALA A 267 -11.25 1.71 -13.74
N TYR A 268 -11.14 0.40 -13.66
CA TYR A 268 -12.27 -0.49 -13.65
C TYR A 268 -13.06 -0.40 -12.33
N PHE A 269 -12.37 -0.40 -11.19
CA PHE A 269 -13.02 -0.51 -9.88
C PHE A 269 -13.43 0.83 -9.24
N TYR A 270 -12.76 1.93 -9.59
CA TYR A 270 -13.00 3.23 -8.96
C TYR A 270 -13.42 4.24 -10.01
N PRO A 271 -14.57 4.94 -9.89
CA PRO A 271 -14.98 5.95 -10.87
C PRO A 271 -13.99 7.11 -10.99
N ALA A 272 -13.95 7.75 -12.15
CA ALA A 272 -13.13 8.95 -12.37
C ALA A 272 -13.49 10.06 -11.37
N GLY A 273 -12.48 10.81 -10.92
CA GLY A 273 -12.66 11.91 -9.96
C GLY A 273 -12.88 11.49 -8.50
N THR A 274 -12.92 10.18 -8.20
CA THR A 274 -13.04 9.71 -6.81
C THR A 274 -11.70 9.68 -6.10
N LEU A 275 -11.70 9.90 -4.78
CA LEU A 275 -10.50 9.76 -3.94
C LEU A 275 -9.95 8.34 -3.99
N GLY A 276 -10.82 7.32 -4.05
CA GLY A 276 -10.43 5.93 -4.27
C GLY A 276 -9.62 5.75 -5.56
N ARG A 277 -9.99 6.43 -6.65
CA ARG A 277 -9.21 6.43 -7.89
C ARG A 277 -7.84 7.09 -7.71
N SER A 278 -7.81 8.27 -7.09
CA SER A 278 -6.56 9.02 -6.89
C SER A 278 -5.56 8.24 -6.03
N HIS A 279 -6.03 7.61 -4.95
CA HIS A 279 -5.18 6.78 -4.09
C HIS A 279 -4.73 5.50 -4.75
N CYS A 280 -5.61 4.81 -5.49
CA CYS A 280 -5.22 3.65 -6.27
C CYS A 280 -4.09 4.02 -7.24
N ASN A 281 -4.27 5.10 -8.02
CA ASN A 281 -3.25 5.61 -8.93
C ASN A 281 -1.95 5.98 -8.18
N GLY A 282 -2.06 6.59 -6.99
CA GLY A 282 -0.91 6.88 -6.12
C GLY A 282 -0.11 5.62 -5.78
N ALA A 283 -0.77 4.55 -5.37
CA ALA A 283 -0.13 3.25 -5.12
C ALA A 283 0.53 2.71 -6.41
N THR A 284 -0.16 2.77 -7.56
CA THR A 284 0.43 2.29 -8.83
C THR A 284 1.71 3.03 -9.24
N HIS A 285 1.85 4.32 -8.87
CA HIS A 285 3.07 5.07 -9.14
C HIS A 285 4.25 4.58 -8.29
N ILE A 286 4.00 4.09 -7.07
CA ILE A 286 5.04 3.47 -6.23
C ILE A 286 5.53 2.18 -6.89
N TYR A 287 4.61 1.32 -7.34
CA TYR A 287 4.94 0.08 -8.06
C TYR A 287 5.76 0.36 -9.32
N GLN A 288 5.29 1.32 -10.13
CA GLN A 288 5.95 1.69 -11.38
C GLN A 288 7.36 2.26 -11.14
N SER A 289 7.53 3.15 -10.17
CA SER A 289 8.84 3.71 -9.82
C SER A 289 9.80 2.63 -9.31
N ALA A 290 9.28 1.66 -8.57
CA ALA A 290 10.09 0.56 -8.06
C ALA A 290 10.66 -0.32 -9.20
N VAL A 291 9.83 -0.71 -10.17
CA VAL A 291 10.31 -1.52 -11.31
C VAL A 291 11.22 -0.72 -12.26
N LEU A 292 10.97 0.58 -12.45
CA LEU A 292 11.85 1.47 -13.24
C LEU A 292 13.23 1.59 -12.60
N THR A 293 13.26 1.72 -11.27
CA THR A 293 14.51 1.75 -10.50
C THR A 293 15.24 0.42 -10.60
N ALA A 294 14.53 -0.72 -10.49
CA ALA A 294 15.11 -2.04 -10.71
C ALA A 294 15.70 -2.17 -12.13
N THR A 295 15.02 -1.65 -13.16
CA THR A 295 15.51 -1.69 -14.55
C THR A 295 16.78 -0.87 -14.76
N ALA A 296 16.93 0.24 -14.05
CA ALA A 296 18.17 1.04 -14.12
C ALA A 296 19.40 0.25 -13.64
N ASN A 297 19.20 -0.60 -12.63
CA ASN A 297 20.27 -1.41 -12.02
C ASN A 297 20.40 -2.82 -12.60
N TRP A 298 19.42 -3.26 -13.40
CA TRP A 298 19.34 -4.62 -13.94
C TRP A 298 20.53 -4.99 -14.83
N ASP A 299 21.07 -6.20 -14.68
CA ASP A 299 22.22 -6.71 -15.44
C ASP A 299 21.86 -7.42 -16.75
N GLY A 300 20.56 -7.52 -17.06
CA GLY A 300 20.05 -8.14 -18.29
C GLY A 300 19.80 -9.64 -18.20
N SER A 301 19.98 -10.22 -17.00
CA SER A 301 19.80 -11.65 -16.72
C SER A 301 18.60 -11.97 -15.85
#